data_AF-A0A3D5Q726-F1
#
_entry.id   AF-A0A3D5Q726-F1
#
_cell.length_a   1.000
_cell.length_b   1.000
_cell.length_c   1.000
_cell.angle_alpha   90.00
_cell.angle_beta   90.00
_cell.angle_gamma   90.00
#
_symmetry.space_group_name_H-M   'P 1'
#
loop_
_entity.id
_entity.type
_entity.pdbx_description
1 polymer ?
#
loop_
_entity_poly.entity_id
_entity_poly.type
_entity_poly.pdbx_seq_one_letter_code
_entity_poly.pdbx_strand_id
1 'polypeptide(L)'
;MSHANTGEPAALNMALLTVSDSRGAGQDTSGQYLEDSLVAAGHRLTTRRLLPDDVYLIRALIARWIAEPDIHCVIITGGTGFHERDSTPEAVRPLLDKVIEGFGEEFRRLSVADIGSS
;
A
#
# COMPACT_ATOMS: atom_id res chain seq x y z
N MET A 1 11.02 -1.91 26.94
CA MET A 1 11.88 -3.09 26.68
C MET A 1 11.32 -3.76 25.44
N SER A 2 11.89 -3.49 24.26
CA SER A 2 11.46 -4.21 23.05
C SER A 2 12.00 -5.63 23.13
N HIS A 3 11.12 -6.60 23.00
CA HIS A 3 11.52 -7.94 22.62
C HIS A 3 11.92 -7.88 21.14
N ALA A 4 13.12 -7.38 20.87
CA ALA A 4 13.71 -7.52 19.54
C ALA A 4 13.92 -9.02 19.32
N ASN A 5 13.02 -9.62 18.54
CA ASN A 5 13.13 -11.01 18.13
C ASN A 5 14.43 -11.14 17.33
N THR A 6 15.42 -11.83 17.91
CA THR A 6 16.74 -12.11 17.31
C THR A 6 16.70 -13.21 16.25
N GLY A 7 15.50 -13.59 15.78
CA GLY A 7 15.32 -14.52 14.67
C GLY A 7 15.56 -13.86 13.31
N GLU A 8 15.90 -14.67 12.30
CA GLU A 8 15.91 -14.22 10.92
C GLU A 8 14.55 -13.61 10.53
N PRO A 9 14.53 -12.49 9.77
CA PRO A 9 13.29 -11.88 9.33
C PRO A 9 12.47 -12.89 8.52
N ALA A 10 11.27 -13.22 9.01
CA ALA A 10 10.36 -14.12 8.32
C ALA A 10 9.81 -13.44 7.05
N ALA A 11 9.82 -14.17 5.93
CA ALA A 11 9.23 -13.69 4.68
C ALA A 11 7.72 -13.45 4.87
N LEU A 12 7.26 -12.23 4.59
CA LEU A 12 5.84 -11.89 4.61
C LEU A 12 5.21 -12.17 3.24
N ASN A 13 3.96 -12.63 3.27
CA ASN A 13 3.11 -12.70 2.11
C ASN A 13 2.40 -11.36 1.94
N MET A 14 2.64 -10.68 0.83
CA MET A 14 2.20 -9.32 0.59
C MET A 14 1.26 -9.27 -0.62
N ALA A 15 0.30 -8.35 -0.58
CA ALA A 15 -0.55 -7.99 -1.70
C ALA A 15 -0.28 -6.54 -2.13
N LEU A 16 -0.32 -6.29 -3.44
CA LEU A 16 -0.05 -4.97 -4.01
C LEU A 16 -1.24 -4.49 -4.84
N LEU A 17 -1.72 -3.28 -4.53
CA LEU A 17 -2.73 -2.58 -5.31
C LEU A 17 -2.15 -1.29 -5.88
N THR A 18 -2.24 -1.15 -7.19
CA THR A 18 -2.07 0.14 -7.88
C THR A 18 -3.45 0.73 -8.18
N VAL A 19 -3.67 1.97 -7.77
CA VAL A 19 -4.88 2.75 -8.09
C VAL A 19 -4.53 3.78 -9.16
N SER A 20 -5.16 3.69 -10.32
CA SER A 20 -4.94 4.64 -11.42
C SER A 20 -6.06 4.61 -12.47
N ASP A 21 -6.53 5.79 -12.86
CA ASP A 21 -7.48 5.97 -13.96
C ASP A 21 -6.83 5.93 -15.35
N SER A 22 -5.52 6.16 -15.44
CA SER A 22 -4.81 6.38 -16.71
C SER A 22 -3.77 5.30 -17.04
N ARG A 23 -3.33 4.50 -16.06
CA ARG A 23 -2.30 3.48 -16.26
C ARG A 23 -2.92 2.12 -16.56
N GLY A 24 -2.46 1.48 -17.64
CA GLY A 24 -2.62 0.04 -17.87
C GLY A 24 -1.43 -0.75 -17.31
N ALA A 25 -1.51 -2.09 -17.34
CA ALA A 25 -0.47 -2.98 -16.76
C ALA A 25 0.96 -2.69 -17.26
N GLY A 26 1.13 -2.23 -18.50
CA GLY A 26 2.44 -1.87 -19.07
C GLY A 26 3.00 -0.49 -18.65
N GLN A 27 2.26 0.29 -17.86
CA GLN A 27 2.64 1.65 -17.43
C GLN A 27 2.69 1.79 -15.90
N ASP A 28 2.50 0.70 -15.17
CA ASP A 28 2.52 0.68 -13.71
C ASP A 28 3.95 0.59 -13.16
N THR A 29 4.71 1.67 -13.36
CA THR A 29 6.11 1.79 -12.92
C THR A 29 6.25 1.74 -11.39
N SER A 30 5.31 2.37 -10.67
CA SER A 30 5.30 2.40 -9.20
C SER A 30 5.00 1.03 -8.63
N GLY A 31 4.02 0.31 -9.18
CA GLY A 31 3.74 -1.06 -8.80
C GLY A 31 4.93 -1.99 -9.12
N GLN A 32 5.59 -1.81 -10.26
CA GLN A 32 6.79 -2.60 -10.58
C GLN A 32 7.92 -2.35 -9.58
N TYR A 33 8.21 -1.09 -9.26
CA TYR A 33 9.22 -0.73 -8.27
C TYR A 33 8.94 -1.37 -6.89
N LEU A 34 7.68 -1.37 -6.45
CA LEU A 34 7.29 -1.95 -5.16
C LEU A 34 7.41 -3.48 -5.16
N GLU A 35 7.02 -4.13 -6.26
CA GLU A 35 7.22 -5.57 -6.45
C GLU A 35 8.70 -5.96 -6.42
N ASP A 36 9.54 -5.25 -7.18
CA ASP A 36 10.98 -5.52 -7.21
C ASP A 36 11.60 -5.31 -5.81
N SER A 37 11.19 -4.23 -5.13
CA SER A 37 11.71 -3.85 -3.81
C SER A 37 11.32 -4.84 -2.71
N LEU A 38 10.06 -5.31 -2.67
CA LEU A 38 9.62 -6.27 -1.67
C LEU A 38 10.25 -7.66 -1.90
N VAL A 39 10.42 -8.07 -3.17
CA VAL A 39 11.08 -9.35 -3.49
C VAL A 39 12.55 -9.29 -3.13
N ALA A 40 13.24 -8.18 -3.44
CA ALA A 40 14.63 -7.97 -3.05
C ALA A 40 14.82 -7.96 -1.52
N ALA A 41 13.81 -7.51 -0.76
CA ALA A 41 13.79 -7.58 0.70
C ALA A 41 13.49 -8.98 1.27
N GLY A 42 13.25 -9.99 0.42
CA GLY A 42 12.97 -11.37 0.84
C GLY A 42 11.51 -11.67 1.15
N HIS A 43 10.57 -10.80 0.76
CA HIS A 43 9.14 -11.03 0.89
C HIS A 43 8.53 -11.70 -0.35
N ARG A 44 7.27 -12.15 -0.25
CA ARG A 44 6.55 -12.83 -1.32
C ARG A 44 5.37 -11.98 -1.78
N LEU A 45 5.35 -11.60 -3.06
CA LEU A 45 4.16 -11.04 -3.67
C LEU A 45 3.17 -12.15 -4.01
N THR A 46 2.08 -12.24 -3.25
CA THR A 46 1.04 -13.27 -3.44
C THR A 46 0.04 -12.87 -4.53
N THR A 47 -0.27 -11.58 -4.61
CA THR A 47 -1.22 -11.04 -5.58
C THR A 47 -0.93 -9.58 -5.87
N ARG A 48 -1.10 -9.20 -7.13
CA ARG A 48 -1.05 -7.82 -7.61
C ARG A 48 -2.33 -7.49 -8.35
N ARG A 49 -2.85 -6.29 -8.16
CA ARG A 49 -4.03 -5.76 -8.86
C ARG A 49 -3.81 -4.30 -9.26
N LEU A 50 -4.49 -3.91 -10.33
CA LEU A 50 -4.63 -2.53 -10.76
C LEU A 50 -6.13 -2.24 -10.83
N LEU A 51 -6.58 -1.18 -10.16
CA LEU A 51 -7.96 -0.71 -10.17
C LEU A 51 -8.03 0.76 -10.57
N PRO A 52 -9.15 1.20 -11.18
CA PRO A 52 -9.44 2.64 -11.28
C PRO A 52 -9.65 3.25 -9.89
N ASP A 53 -9.64 4.57 -9.81
CA ASP A 53 -9.87 5.31 -8.56
C ASP A 53 -11.36 5.30 -8.20
N ASP A 54 -11.80 4.18 -7.64
CA ASP A 54 -13.17 3.94 -7.21
C ASP A 54 -13.20 3.42 -5.77
N VAL A 55 -13.82 4.20 -4.89
CA VAL A 55 -13.92 3.93 -3.45
C VAL A 55 -14.47 2.54 -3.13
N TYR A 56 -15.43 2.04 -3.92
CA TYR A 56 -16.11 0.77 -3.66
C TYR A 56 -15.28 -0.41 -4.14
N LEU A 57 -14.67 -0.30 -5.32
CA LEU A 57 -13.77 -1.34 -5.84
C LEU A 57 -12.54 -1.52 -4.94
N ILE A 58 -11.92 -0.41 -4.53
CA ILE A 58 -10.79 -0.43 -3.60
C ILE A 58 -11.22 -1.06 -2.28
N ARG A 59 -12.29 -0.56 -1.65
CA ARG A 59 -12.76 -1.09 -0.34
C ARG A 59 -13.09 -2.57 -0.40
N ALA A 60 -13.77 -3.04 -1.45
CA ALA A 60 -14.11 -4.45 -1.60
C ALA A 60 -12.86 -5.34 -1.71
N LEU A 61 -11.85 -4.92 -2.49
CA LEU A 61 -10.60 -5.67 -2.63
C LEU A 61 -9.81 -5.72 -1.31
N ILE A 62 -9.67 -4.57 -0.65
CA ILE A 62 -8.94 -4.49 0.62
C ILE A 62 -9.63 -5.32 1.71
N ALA A 63 -10.96 -5.24 1.83
CA ALA A 63 -11.72 -6.05 2.77
C ALA A 63 -11.54 -7.56 2.52
N ARG A 64 -11.50 -7.99 1.25
CA ARG A 64 -11.20 -9.38 0.89
C ARG A 64 -9.80 -9.78 1.34
N TRP A 65 -8.79 -8.95 1.10
CA TRP A 65 -7.41 -9.26 1.49
C TRP A 65 -7.21 -9.26 3.01
N ILE A 66 -7.90 -8.40 3.75
CA ILE A 66 -7.91 -8.42 5.23
C ILE A 66 -8.45 -9.77 5.76
N ALA A 67 -9.45 -10.34 5.08
CA ALA A 67 -10.05 -11.61 5.48
C ALA A 67 -9.25 -12.86 5.02
N GLU A 68 -8.18 -12.69 4.24
CA GLU A 68 -7.36 -13.78 3.72
C GLU A 68 -6.22 -14.09 4.71
N PRO A 69 -6.21 -15.26 5.38
CA PRO A 69 -5.19 -15.57 6.41
C PRO A 69 -3.76 -15.60 5.87
N ASP A 70 -3.59 -15.87 4.57
CA ASP A 70 -2.29 -15.95 3.92
C ASP A 70 -1.74 -14.58 3.49
N ILE A 71 -2.48 -13.47 3.64
CA ILE A 71 -2.01 -12.11 3.33
C ILE A 71 -1.65 -11.39 4.64
N HIS A 72 -0.36 -11.09 4.82
CA HIS A 72 0.15 -10.45 6.03
C HIS A 72 0.28 -8.93 5.90
N CYS A 73 0.42 -8.42 4.67
CA CYS A 73 0.59 -7.00 4.40
C CYS A 73 -0.04 -6.61 3.06
N VAL A 74 -0.67 -5.44 3.01
CA VAL A 74 -1.19 -4.84 1.78
C VAL A 74 -0.47 -3.51 1.55
N ILE A 75 0.08 -3.33 0.35
CA ILE A 75 0.65 -2.06 -0.11
C ILE A 75 -0.28 -1.47 -1.17
N ILE A 76 -0.60 -0.20 -1.05
CA ILE A 76 -1.39 0.55 -2.02
C ILE A 76 -0.56 1.72 -2.55
N THR A 77 -0.59 1.97 -3.85
CA THR A 77 0.01 3.15 -4.48
C THR A 77 -0.99 3.83 -5.42
N GLY A 78 -1.13 5.16 -5.31
CA GLY A 78 -2.08 5.97 -6.08
C GLY A 78 -3.39 6.30 -5.35
N GLY A 79 -4.13 7.29 -5.88
CA GLY A 79 -5.44 7.73 -5.37
C GLY A 79 -5.41 8.43 -4.01
N THR A 80 -4.30 9.06 -3.63
CA THR A 80 -4.10 9.73 -2.33
C THR A 80 -3.93 11.25 -2.42
N GLY A 81 -4.18 11.84 -3.59
CA GLY A 81 -4.10 13.28 -3.79
C GLY A 81 -5.28 14.05 -3.17
N PHE A 82 -5.42 15.32 -3.53
CA PHE A 82 -6.48 16.21 -3.07
C PHE A 82 -7.61 16.40 -4.10
N HIS A 83 -7.59 15.66 -5.22
CA HIS A 83 -8.64 15.76 -6.22
C HIS A 83 -9.90 15.05 -5.74
N GLU A 84 -11.07 15.49 -6.22
CA GLU A 84 -12.37 14.87 -5.86
C GLU A 84 -12.47 13.36 -6.18
N ARG A 85 -11.55 12.85 -7.01
CA ARG A 85 -11.47 11.44 -7.38
C ARG A 85 -10.51 10.63 -6.53
N ASP A 86 -9.55 11.25 -5.85
CA ASP A 86 -8.59 10.56 -4.99
C ASP A 86 -9.35 9.94 -3.81
N SER A 87 -9.57 8.63 -3.86
CA SER A 87 -10.51 7.95 -2.95
C SER A 87 -9.89 6.85 -2.10
N THR A 88 -8.57 6.64 -2.18
CA THR A 88 -7.86 5.61 -1.41
C THR A 88 -8.00 5.82 0.11
N PRO A 89 -7.77 7.01 0.70
CA PRO A 89 -7.95 7.21 2.14
C PRO A 89 -9.38 6.91 2.61
N GLU A 90 -10.38 7.37 1.87
CA GLU A 90 -11.80 7.18 2.14
C GLU A 90 -12.20 5.71 2.02
N ALA A 91 -11.65 4.99 1.04
CA ALA A 91 -11.90 3.57 0.84
C ALA A 91 -11.36 2.73 2.00
N VAL A 92 -10.13 3.02 2.45
CA VAL A 92 -9.38 2.20 3.40
C VAL A 92 -9.71 2.54 4.86
N ARG A 93 -9.88 3.81 5.22
CA ARG A 93 -10.02 4.25 6.62
C ARG A 93 -11.11 3.51 7.41
N PRO A 94 -12.30 3.21 6.86
CA PRO A 94 -13.34 2.46 7.58
C PRO A 94 -13.01 0.99 7.86
N LEU A 95 -11.98 0.44 7.22
CA LEU A 95 -11.55 -0.95 7.38
C LEU A 95 -10.46 -1.11 8.45
N LEU A 96 -9.90 -0.01 8.98
CA LEU A 96 -8.79 -0.05 9.91
C LEU A 96 -9.29 -0.18 11.35
N ASP A 97 -8.89 -1.25 12.04
CA ASP A 97 -9.10 -1.38 13.48
C ASP A 97 -8.32 -0.32 14.27
N LYS A 98 -7.14 0.04 13.77
CA LYS A 98 -6.26 1.04 14.35
C LYS A 98 -5.43 1.72 13.28
N VAL A 99 -5.28 3.04 13.41
CA VAL A 99 -4.41 3.85 12.56
C VAL A 99 -3.04 4.00 13.23
N ILE A 100 -1.97 3.79 12.45
CA ILE A 100 -0.59 4.09 12.86
C ILE A 100 -0.24 5.48 12.31
N GLU A 101 -0.64 6.52 13.04
CA GLU A 101 -0.49 7.92 12.60
C GLU A 101 0.96 8.28 12.22
N GLY A 102 1.93 7.73 12.96
CA GLY A 102 3.35 7.98 12.75
C GLY A 102 3.88 7.56 11.36
N PHE A 103 3.19 6.65 10.66
CA PHE A 103 3.58 6.31 9.28
C PHE A 103 3.42 7.51 8.34
N GLY A 104 2.24 8.15 8.37
CA GLY A 104 1.96 9.29 7.50
C GLY A 104 2.78 10.52 7.88
N GLU A 105 3.02 10.73 9.18
CA GLU A 105 3.87 11.83 9.68
C GLU A 105 5.32 11.69 9.21
N GLU A 106 5.90 10.51 9.39
CA GLU A 106 7.30 10.25 9.02
C GLU A 106 7.47 10.27 7.50
N PHE A 107 6.52 9.69 6.75
CA PHE A 107 6.51 9.79 5.29
C PHE A 107 6.54 11.24 4.83
N ARG A 108 5.64 12.10 5.33
CA ARG A 108 5.61 13.53 4.99
C ARG A 108 6.91 14.24 5.40
N ARG A 109 7.44 13.96 6.58
CA ARG A 109 8.68 14.57 7.08
C ARG A 109 9.87 14.27 6.15
N LEU A 110 9.99 13.02 5.70
CA LEU A 110 11.02 12.61 4.75
C LEU A 110 10.77 13.22 3.36
N SER A 111 9.52 13.23 2.89
CA SER A 111 9.18 13.80 1.58
C SER A 111 9.48 15.30 1.46
N VAL A 112 9.35 16.09 2.53
CA VAL A 112 9.69 17.53 2.49
C VAL A 112 11.13 17.77 2.03
N ALA A 113 12.07 16.89 2.39
CA ALA A 113 13.47 17.03 1.98
C ALA A 113 13.68 16.81 0.47
N ASP A 114 12.83 15.99 -0.17
CA ASP A 114 12.98 15.57 -1.56
C ASP A 114 12.11 16.37 -2.53
N ILE A 115 10.88 16.73 -2.14
CA ILE A 115 9.88 17.37 -3.01
C ILE A 115 9.40 18.75 -2.55
N GLY A 116 9.82 19.21 -1.38
CA GLY A 116 9.40 20.50 -0.79
C GLY A 116 7.98 20.49 -0.20
N SER A 117 7.51 21.66 0.25
CA SER A 117 6.12 21.87 0.65
C SER A 117 5.32 22.37 -0.55
N SER A 118 4.58 21.49 -1.21
CA SER A 118 3.58 21.89 -2.20
C SER A 118 2.40 22.61 -1.55
#